data_AF-A0AAC9MVE5-F1
#
_entry.id   AF-A0AAC9MVE5-F1
#
_cell.length_a   1.000
_cell.length_b   1.000
_cell.length_c   1.000
_cell.angle_alpha   90.00
_cell.angle_beta   90.00
_cell.angle_gamma   90.00
#
_symmetry.space_group_name_H-M   'P 1'
#
loop_
_entity.id
_entity.type
_entity.pdbx_description
1 polymer ?
#
loop_
_entity_poly.entity_id
_entity_poly.type
_entity_poly.pdbx_seq_one_letter_code
_entity_poly.pdbx_strand_id
1 'polypeptide(L)'
;MSIDYWPIVGFGVEVTEDIIDKAKLKDKNLEDILEEIATGDIYWAPLGEMSDEYSCFLYIPAALPWENRHKNLTEDKVKKMILDALRPYLRPGVEKDLLESIGYISEVGCG
;
A
#
# COMPACT_ATOMS: atom_id res chain seq x y z
N MET A 1 -2.03 11.31 26.06
CA MET A 1 -2.41 10.82 24.73
C MET A 1 -1.90 9.41 24.63
N SER A 2 -2.77 8.43 24.46
CA SER A 2 -2.36 7.10 24.02
C SER A 2 -2.04 7.20 22.54
N ILE A 3 -0.79 6.89 22.18
CA ILE A 3 -0.44 6.66 20.78
C ILE A 3 -0.90 5.23 20.51
N ASP A 4 -1.97 5.09 19.73
CA ASP A 4 -2.43 3.77 19.29
C ASP A 4 -1.46 3.27 18.23
N TYR A 5 -0.47 2.49 18.68
CA TYR A 5 0.50 1.84 17.82
C TYR A 5 -0.17 0.64 17.13
N TRP A 6 -0.44 0.78 15.84
CA TRP A 6 -0.91 -0.30 14.99
C TRP A 6 0.24 -0.75 14.09
N PRO A 7 1.06 -1.73 14.51
CA PRO A 7 2.09 -2.25 13.63
C PRO A 7 1.40 -2.86 12.42
N ILE A 8 1.64 -2.29 11.25
CA ILE A 8 1.25 -2.94 10.00
C ILE A 8 2.12 -4.20 9.89
N VAL A 9 1.50 -5.35 10.12
CA VAL A 9 2.10 -6.67 9.89
C VAL A 9 1.47 -7.19 8.61
N GLY A 10 2.23 -7.24 7.52
CA GLY A 10 1.68 -7.61 6.22
C GLY A 10 2.68 -7.58 5.08
N PHE A 11 2.15 -7.55 3.87
CA PHE A 11 2.92 -7.46 2.64
C PHE A 11 2.39 -6.30 1.81
N GLY A 12 3.25 -5.38 1.43
CA GLY A 12 2.82 -4.07 0.96
C GLY A 12 3.94 -3.27 0.31
N VAL A 13 3.63 -2.02 -0.01
CA VAL A 13 4.56 -1.09 -0.66
C VAL A 13 4.27 0.34 -0.27
N GLU A 14 5.32 1.15 -0.26
CA GLU A 14 5.20 2.59 -0.08
C GLU A 14 4.70 3.25 -1.38
N VAL A 15 3.55 3.89 -1.19
CA VAL A 15 2.76 4.87 -1.93
C VAL A 15 3.32 6.27 -2.06
N THR A 16 4.14 6.62 -3.04
CA THR A 16 4.64 8.01 -3.17
C THR A 16 4.06 8.72 -4.40
N GLU A 17 4.01 10.07 -4.38
CA GLU A 17 3.50 10.84 -5.53
C GLU A 17 4.35 10.69 -6.80
N ASP A 18 5.61 10.28 -6.70
CA ASP A 18 6.52 10.13 -7.83
C ASP A 18 6.27 8.85 -8.64
N ILE A 19 5.64 7.82 -8.06
CA ILE A 19 5.25 6.61 -8.78
C ILE A 19 3.87 6.73 -9.45
N ILE A 20 3.06 7.71 -9.02
CA ILE A 20 1.73 7.98 -9.57
C ILE A 20 1.80 9.00 -10.73
N ASP A 21 1.06 8.71 -11.79
CA ASP A 21 0.90 9.59 -12.93
C ASP A 21 -0.11 10.70 -12.60
N LYS A 22 0.42 11.92 -12.39
CA LYS A 22 -0.38 13.10 -12.06
C LYS A 22 -1.45 13.41 -13.11
N ALA A 23 -1.24 13.03 -14.39
CA ALA A 23 -2.24 13.22 -15.43
C ALA A 23 -3.47 12.32 -15.25
N LYS A 24 -3.34 11.22 -14.50
CA LYS A 24 -4.42 10.27 -14.24
C LYS A 24 -5.22 10.58 -12.99
N LEU A 25 -4.74 11.50 -12.15
CA LEU A 25 -5.36 11.90 -10.89
C LEU A 25 -6.71 12.60 -11.07
N LYS A 26 -7.00 13.26 -12.20
CA LYS A 26 -8.29 13.94 -12.47
C LYS A 26 -8.83 14.72 -11.25
N ASP A 27 -7.99 15.58 -10.68
CA ASP A 27 -8.28 16.42 -9.50
C ASP A 27 -8.33 15.70 -8.14
N LYS A 28 -8.09 14.39 -8.09
CA LYS A 28 -7.94 13.61 -6.86
C LYS A 28 -6.54 13.71 -6.28
N ASN A 29 -6.42 13.65 -4.96
CA ASN A 29 -5.14 13.50 -4.30
C ASN A 29 -4.74 12.01 -4.22
N LEU A 30 -3.57 11.74 -3.64
CA LEU A 30 -3.08 10.36 -3.46
C LEU A 30 -4.00 9.56 -2.53
N GLU A 31 -4.50 10.16 -1.46
CA GLU A 31 -5.39 9.52 -0.48
C GLU A 31 -6.70 9.06 -1.13
N ASP A 32 -7.33 9.90 -1.93
CA ASP A 32 -8.58 9.61 -2.64
C ASP A 32 -8.43 8.35 -3.51
N ILE A 33 -7.26 8.17 -4.14
CA ILE A 33 -6.97 7.00 -4.97
C ILE A 33 -6.74 5.77 -4.11
N LEU A 34 -6.00 5.92 -3.01
CA LEU A 34 -5.72 4.80 -2.12
C LEU A 34 -7.01 4.34 -1.41
N GLU A 35 -7.91 5.26 -1.08
CA GLU A 35 -9.24 4.95 -0.57
C GLU A 35 -10.10 4.22 -1.61
N GLU A 36 -10.01 4.58 -2.89
CA GLU A 36 -10.66 3.85 -3.98
C GLU A 36 -10.08 2.45 -4.21
N ILE A 37 -8.77 2.30 -4.04
CA ILE A 37 -8.05 1.04 -4.23
C ILE A 37 -8.25 0.10 -3.04
N ALA A 38 -8.30 0.62 -1.82
CA ALA A 38 -8.38 -0.13 -0.58
C ALA A 38 -9.75 -0.78 -0.39
N THR A 39 -9.96 -1.85 -1.13
CA THR A 39 -11.19 -2.61 -1.16
C THR A 39 -10.91 -4.08 -0.87
N GLY A 40 -11.80 -4.70 -0.08
CA GLY A 40 -11.70 -6.12 0.28
C GLY A 40 -10.52 -6.43 1.19
N ASP A 41 -9.46 -7.00 0.61
CA ASP A 41 -8.27 -7.49 1.32
C ASP A 41 -7.09 -6.50 1.26
N ILE A 42 -7.23 -5.39 0.52
CA ILE A 42 -6.22 -4.34 0.39
C ILE A 42 -6.56 -3.18 1.32
N TYR A 43 -5.57 -2.74 2.10
CA TYR A 43 -5.67 -1.67 3.09
C TYR A 43 -4.64 -0.60 2.76
N TRP A 44 -4.91 0.63 3.20
CA TRP A 44 -3.94 1.71 3.14
C TRP A 44 -3.81 2.40 4.50
N ALA A 45 -2.68 3.05 4.71
CA ALA A 45 -2.44 3.90 5.87
C ALA A 45 -1.54 5.08 5.49
N PRO A 46 -1.79 6.29 5.98
CA PRO A 46 -0.89 7.42 5.78
C PRO A 46 0.43 7.18 6.55
N LEU A 47 1.56 7.48 5.92
CA LEU A 47 2.87 7.51 6.57
C LEU A 47 3.12 8.96 6.99
N GLY A 48 2.67 9.30 8.20
CA GLY A 48 3.02 10.48 9.01
C GLY A 48 3.24 11.85 8.33
N GLU A 49 2.58 12.87 8.84
CA GLU A 49 2.78 14.31 8.56
C GLU A 49 4.22 14.87 8.76
N MET A 50 5.22 14.02 9.00
CA MET A 50 6.61 14.40 9.35
C MET A 50 7.65 14.12 8.25
N SER A 51 7.30 13.50 7.12
CA SER A 51 8.17 13.47 5.94
C SER A 51 7.88 14.68 5.04
N ASP A 52 8.94 15.30 4.51
CA ASP A 52 8.82 16.37 3.50
C ASP A 52 8.08 15.90 2.23
N GLU A 53 7.95 14.59 2.06
CA GLU A 53 7.26 13.93 0.96
C GLU A 53 6.05 13.17 1.50
N TYR A 54 4.85 13.53 1.01
CA TYR A 54 3.62 12.83 1.38
C TYR A 54 3.65 11.41 0.83
N SER A 55 3.76 10.42 1.71
CA SER A 55 3.71 9.00 1.35
C SER A 55 2.64 8.26 2.14
N CYS A 56 2.20 7.14 1.59
CA CYS A 56 1.21 6.26 2.18
C CYS A 56 1.68 4.82 2.05
N PHE A 57 1.19 3.92 2.87
CA PHE A 57 1.38 2.49 2.67
C PHE A 57 0.14 1.89 2.04
N LEU A 58 0.33 1.06 1.01
CA LEU A 58 -0.69 0.13 0.52
C LEU A 58 -0.26 -1.29 0.86
N TYR A 59 -1.09 -2.04 1.57
CA TYR A 59 -0.70 -3.34 2.11
C TYR A 59 -1.86 -4.33 2.20
N ILE A 60 -1.51 -5.61 2.20
CA ILE A 60 -2.40 -6.71 2.58
C ILE A 60 -1.94 -7.22 3.94
N PRO A 61 -2.78 -7.18 4.99
CA PRO A 61 -2.39 -7.61 6.32
C PRO A 61 -2.08 -9.11 6.34
N ALA A 62 -1.14 -9.50 7.19
CA ALA A 62 -0.83 -10.89 7.42
C ALA A 62 -2.07 -11.61 7.97
N ALA A 63 -2.31 -12.82 7.46
CA ALA A 63 -3.33 -13.69 8.04
C ALA A 63 -2.94 -14.02 9.47
N LEU A 64 -3.80 -13.76 10.45
CA LEU A 64 -3.59 -14.34 11.77
C LEU A 64 -3.81 -15.86 11.68
N PRO A 65 -3.11 -16.69 12.49
CA PRO A 65 -3.22 -18.15 12.39
C PRO A 65 -4.65 -18.70 12.51
N TRP A 66 -5.54 -17.96 13.20
CA TRP A 66 -6.95 -18.30 13.39
C TRP A 66 -7.88 -17.71 12.32
N GLU A 67 -7.36 -16.86 11.42
CA GLU A 67 -8.11 -16.32 10.30
C GLU A 67 -8.02 -17.27 9.10
N ASN A 68 -9.17 -17.60 8.52
CA ASN A 68 -9.22 -18.33 7.26
C ASN A 68 -9.05 -17.41 6.04
N ARG A 69 -9.03 -16.07 6.26
CA ARG A 69 -8.63 -15.11 5.23
C ARG A 69 -7.15 -15.31 4.94
N HIS A 70 -6.75 -15.11 3.67
CA HIS A 70 -5.35 -15.10 3.25
C HIS A 70 -4.59 -16.43 3.35
N LYS A 71 -5.23 -17.54 3.76
CA LYS A 71 -4.63 -18.89 3.93
C LYS A 71 -3.97 -19.48 2.66
N ASN A 72 -4.25 -18.90 1.49
CA ASN A 72 -3.71 -19.30 0.18
C ASN A 72 -3.07 -18.13 -0.60
N LEU A 73 -2.79 -17.01 0.08
CA LEU A 73 -2.07 -15.90 -0.51
C LEU A 73 -0.57 -16.21 -0.48
N THR A 74 0.02 -16.26 -1.66
CA THR A 74 1.47 -16.30 -1.84
C THR A 74 1.98 -14.89 -2.06
N GLU A 75 3.27 -14.67 -1.83
CA GLU A 75 3.93 -13.41 -2.11
C GLU A 75 3.63 -12.90 -3.53
N ASP A 76 3.77 -13.74 -4.55
CA ASP A 76 3.48 -13.37 -5.95
C ASP A 76 2.03 -12.94 -6.18
N LYS A 77 1.07 -13.54 -5.46
CA LYS A 77 -0.34 -13.14 -5.55
C LYS A 77 -0.56 -11.78 -4.92
N VAL A 78 0.06 -11.51 -3.78
CA VAL A 78 -0.04 -10.19 -3.14
C VAL A 78 0.60 -9.12 -4.01
N LYS A 79 1.80 -9.38 -4.54
CA LYS A 79 2.48 -8.49 -5.49
C LYS A 79 1.60 -8.16 -6.68
N LYS A 80 0.96 -9.18 -7.25
CA LYS A 80 0.04 -9.02 -8.36
C LYS A 80 -1.21 -8.23 -7.97
N MET A 81 -1.81 -8.49 -6.81
CA MET A 81 -3.00 -7.75 -6.34
C MET A 81 -2.70 -6.26 -6.15
N ILE A 82 -1.59 -5.94 -5.49
CA ILE A 82 -1.14 -4.55 -5.26
C ILE A 82 -0.83 -3.87 -6.59
N LEU A 83 -0.08 -4.55 -7.47
CA LEU A 83 0.23 -4.02 -8.80
C LEU A 83 -1.03 -3.78 -9.61
N ASP A 84 -1.93 -4.77 -9.72
CA ASP A 84 -3.16 -4.66 -10.51
C ASP A 84 -4.06 -3.51 -10.00
N ALA A 85 -4.06 -3.26 -8.69
CA ALA A 85 -4.83 -2.17 -8.10
C ALA A 85 -4.20 -0.78 -8.36
N LEU A 86 -2.87 -0.66 -8.31
CA LEU A 86 -2.17 0.59 -8.60
C LEU A 86 -2.03 0.88 -10.11
N ARG A 87 -2.02 -0.17 -10.95
CA ARG A 87 -1.76 -0.11 -12.40
C ARG A 87 -2.51 0.99 -13.16
N PRO A 88 -3.80 1.28 -12.86
CA PRO A 88 -4.50 2.36 -13.54
C PRO A 88 -3.81 3.71 -13.33
N TYR A 89 -3.16 3.93 -12.19
CA TYR A 89 -2.62 5.20 -11.73
C TYR A 89 -1.10 5.31 -11.87
N LEU A 90 -0.38 4.20 -12.09
CA LEU A 90 1.09 4.21 -12.20
C LEU A 90 1.59 4.98 -13.43
N ARG A 91 2.79 5.57 -13.29
CA ARG A 91 3.56 6.11 -14.41
C ARG A 91 4.04 5.00 -15.34
N PRO A 92 4.23 5.27 -16.65
CA PRO A 92 4.84 4.30 -17.55
C PRO A 92 6.26 3.92 -17.07
N GLY A 93 6.54 2.62 -16.97
CA GLY A 93 7.88 2.10 -16.66
C GLY A 93 8.18 1.83 -15.18
N VAL A 94 7.35 2.30 -14.24
CA VAL A 94 7.59 2.07 -12.80
C VAL A 94 7.06 0.72 -12.29
N GLU A 95 6.35 -0.04 -13.12
CA GLU A 95 5.74 -1.33 -12.73
C GLU A 95 6.78 -2.34 -12.20
N LYS A 96 7.98 -2.36 -12.82
CA LYS A 96 9.04 -3.29 -12.42
C LYS A 96 9.65 -2.88 -11.08
N ASP A 97 9.97 -1.60 -10.91
CA ASP A 97 10.55 -1.07 -9.68
C ASP A 97 9.57 -1.24 -8.51
N LEU A 98 8.27 -1.04 -8.77
CA LEU A 98 7.21 -1.30 -7.80
C LEU A 98 7.15 -2.78 -7.40
N LEU A 99 7.21 -3.72 -8.35
CA LEU A 99 7.20 -5.15 -8.03
C LEU A 99 8.39 -5.58 -7.16
N GLU A 100 9.54 -4.94 -7.34
CA GLU A 100 10.74 -5.17 -6.54
C GLU A 100 10.65 -4.51 -5.15
N SER A 101 9.90 -3.41 -5.01
CA SER A 101 9.69 -2.73 -3.73
C SER A 101 8.56 -3.31 -2.89
N ILE A 102 7.61 -4.05 -3.47
CA ILE A 102 6.57 -4.75 -2.68
C ILE A 102 7.24 -5.86 -1.86
N GLY A 103 7.18 -5.72 -0.54
CA GLY A 103 7.89 -6.57 0.41
C GLY A 103 7.08 -6.87 1.66
N TYR A 104 7.64 -7.76 2.49
CA TYR A 104 7.11 -8.00 3.83
C TYR A 104 7.44 -6.81 4.72
N ILE A 105 6.41 -6.31 5.41
CA ILE A 105 6.51 -5.16 6.27
C ILE A 105 6.04 -5.60 7.66
N SER A 106 6.93 -5.44 8.64
CA SER A 106 6.63 -5.64 10.06
C SER A 106 6.73 -4.36 10.88
N GLU A 107 7.11 -3.25 10.25
CA GLU A 107 7.42 -1.99 10.92
C GLU A 107 6.85 -0.83 10.11
N VAL A 108 5.58 -0.55 10.33
CA VAL A 108 5.11 0.81 10.17
C VAL A 108 4.19 1.11 11.32
N GLY A 109 4.68 1.96 12.21
CA GLY A 109 3.91 2.62 13.23
C GLY A 109 4.48 4.02 13.34
N CYS A 110 3.62 5.03 13.32
CA CYS A 110 4.01 6.39 13.65
C CYS A 110 4.65 6.40 15.04
N GLY A 111 5.93 6.75 15.09
CA GLY A 111 6.58 7.20 16.32
C GLY A 111 6.21 8.65 16.61
#